data_AF-A0A9D5J212-F1
#
_entry.id   AF-A0A9D5J212-F1
#
_cell.length_a   1.000
_cell.length_b   1.000
_cell.length_c   1.000
_cell.angle_alpha   90.00
_cell.angle_beta   90.00
_cell.angle_gamma   90.00
#
_symmetry.space_group_name_H-M   'P 1'
#
loop_
_entity.id
_entity.type
_entity.pdbx_description
1 polymer ?
#
loop_
_entity_poly.entity_id
_entity_poly.type
_entity_poly.pdbx_seq_one_letter_code
_entity_poly.pdbx_strand_id
1 'polypeptide(L)' 'MNKIKVTLEDGKVFEHNPGIRVHALLKDYEPRSPLPVIAAMVNNNVSSLSYPLSINCTVRFLTAADSHGWRVYRNSMTF' A
#
# COMPACT_ATOMS: atom_id res chain seq x y z
N MET A 1 12.16 -20.78 -3.56
CA MET A 1 11.82 -19.35 -3.73
C MET A 1 10.79 -18.98 -2.68
N ASN A 2 11.14 -18.13 -1.71
CA ASN A 2 10.14 -17.60 -0.77
C ASN A 2 9.26 -16.59 -1.50
N LYS A 3 7.97 -16.86 -1.62
CA LYS A 3 6.98 -15.88 -2.08
C LYS A 3 6.34 -15.24 -0.86
N ILE A 4 6.09 -13.94 -0.93
CA ILE A 4 5.29 -13.23 0.05
C ILE A 4 3.85 -13.13 -0.44
N LYS A 5 2.91 -13.26 0.49
CA LYS A 5 1.49 -13.09 0.26
C LYS A 5 1.10 -11.67 0.63
N VAL A 6 0.62 -10.93 -0.36
CA VAL A 6 0.12 -9.57 -0.21
C VAL A 6 -1.39 -9.60 -0.38
N THR A 7 -2.12 -9.34 0.70
CA THR A 7 -3.58 -9.33 0.69
C THR A 7 -4.07 -7.90 0.54
N LEU A 8 -4.76 -7.58 -0.53
CA LEU A 8 -5.43 -6.29 -0.70
C LEU A 8 -6.72 -6.22 0.12
N GLU A 9 -7.14 -5.00 0.48
CA GLU A 9 -8.43 -4.77 1.13
C GLU A 9 -9.63 -5.25 0.29
N ASP A 10 -9.48 -5.32 -1.02
CA ASP A 10 -10.48 -5.87 -1.94
C ASP A 10 -10.68 -7.39 -1.78
N GLY A 11 -9.88 -8.04 -0.92
CA GLY A 11 -9.85 -9.50 -0.72
C GLY A 11 -8.97 -10.23 -1.72
N LYS A 12 -8.41 -9.54 -2.73
CA LYS A 12 -7.43 -10.11 -3.68
C LYS A 12 -6.12 -10.41 -2.97
N VAL A 13 -5.61 -11.62 -3.16
CA VAL A 13 -4.30 -12.04 -2.62
C VAL A 13 -3.32 -12.21 -3.77
N PHE A 14 -2.20 -11.51 -3.69
CA PHE A 14 -1.10 -11.57 -4.65
C PHE A 14 0.09 -12.30 -4.04
N GLU A 15 0.72 -13.16 -4.83
CA GLU A 15 1.97 -13.80 -4.45
C GLU A 15 3.11 -13.17 -5.25
N HIS A 16 4.01 -12.47 -4.54
CA HIS A 16 5.15 -11.82 -5.16
C HIS A 16 6.47 -12.23 -4.52
N ASN A 17 7.57 -11.92 -5.20
CA ASN A 17 8.88 -12.05 -4.61
C ASN A 17 9.09 -10.99 -3.51
N PRO A 18 9.76 -11.34 -2.41
CA PRO A 18 10.13 -10.38 -1.38
C PRO A 18 11.01 -9.29 -1.99
N GLY A 19 10.80 -8.06 -1.53
CA GLY A 19 11.45 -6.85 -2.04
C GLY A 19 10.64 -6.08 -3.08
N ILE A 20 9.43 -6.53 -3.43
CA ILE A 20 8.56 -5.76 -4.31
C ILE A 20 8.10 -4.47 -3.63
N ARG A 21 8.09 -3.36 -4.37
CA ARG A 21 7.63 -2.07 -3.85
C ARG A 21 6.11 -1.98 -3.92
N VAL A 22 5.51 -1.28 -2.97
CA VAL A 22 4.05 -1.06 -2.95
C VAL A 22 3.54 -0.36 -4.22
N HIS A 23 4.31 0.57 -4.78
CA HIS A 23 4.00 1.22 -6.07
C HIS A 23 3.85 0.20 -7.23
N ALA A 24 4.62 -0.89 -7.23
CA ALA A 24 4.53 -1.86 -8.33
C ALA A 24 3.17 -2.58 -8.34
N LEU A 25 2.58 -2.78 -7.15
CA LEU A 25 1.22 -3.32 -7.00
C LEU A 25 0.15 -2.36 -7.54
N LEU A 26 0.46 -1.06 -7.62
CA LEU A 26 -0.44 -0.05 -8.19
C LEU A 26 -0.70 -0.24 -9.69
N LYS A 27 0.21 -0.93 -10.40
CA LYS A 27 0.00 -1.26 -11.83
C LYS A 27 -1.05 -2.35 -12.03
N ASP A 28 -1.13 -3.28 -11.09
CA ASP A 28 -2.07 -4.40 -11.11
C ASP A 28 -3.38 -4.05 -10.39
N TYR A 29 -3.32 -3.05 -9.51
CA TYR A 29 -4.46 -2.52 -8.82
C TYR A 29 -5.12 -1.40 -9.64
N GLU A 30 -6.32 -1.66 -10.14
CA GLU A 30 -7.18 -0.60 -10.67
C GLU A 30 -7.79 0.19 -9.51
N PRO A 31 -7.39 1.46 -9.30
CA PRO A 31 -8.01 2.27 -8.27
C PRO A 31 -9.48 2.48 -8.63
N ARG A 32 -10.37 2.18 -7.69
CA ARG A 32 -11.82 2.39 -7.84
C ARG A 32 -12.21 3.86 -8.04
N SER A 33 -11.26 4.77 -7.89
CA SER A 33 -11.45 6.21 -7.99
C SER A 33 -10.39 6.82 -8.92
N PRO A 34 -10.71 7.85 -9.71
CA PRO A 34 -9.76 8.53 -10.60
C PRO A 34 -8.69 9.34 -9.85
N LEU A 35 -8.70 9.31 -8.52
CA LEU A 35 -7.81 10.09 -7.68
C LEU A 35 -6.45 9.40 -7.53
N PRO A 36 -5.36 10.18 -7.45
CA PRO A 36 -4.05 9.62 -7.22
C PRO A 36 -3.97 8.95 -5.84
N VAL A 37 -3.40 7.74 -5.82
CA VAL A 37 -3.02 7.06 -4.58
C VAL A 37 -1.80 7.78 -4.02
N ILE A 38 -1.92 8.26 -2.78
CA ILE A 38 -0.90 9.06 -2.10
C ILE A 38 -0.09 8.24 -1.09
N ALA A 39 -0.70 7.20 -0.52
CA ALA A 39 -0.08 6.36 0.50
C ALA A 39 -0.66 4.95 0.43
N ALA A 40 -0.03 4.03 1.16
CA ALA A 40 -0.56 2.70 1.35
C ALA A 40 -0.42 2.28 2.82
N MET A 41 -1.46 1.65 3.35
CA MET A 41 -1.44 1.06 4.67
C MET A 41 -1.02 -0.39 4.55
N VAL A 42 0.15 -0.71 5.08
CA VAL A 42 0.73 -2.05 5.12
C VAL A 42 0.59 -2.59 6.54
N ASN A 43 -0.18 -3.66 6.75
CA ASN A 43 -0.39 -4.27 8.06
C ASN A 43 -0.80 -3.23 9.13
N ASN A 44 -1.82 -2.45 8.80
CA ASN A 44 -2.34 -1.36 9.64
C ASN A 44 -1.35 -0.22 9.94
N ASN A 45 -0.18 -0.22 9.33
CA ASN A 45 0.83 0.84 9.42
C ASN A 45 0.90 1.61 8.12
N VAL A 46 0.80 2.93 8.20
CA VAL A 46 0.86 3.74 6.99
C VAL A 46 2.29 3.85 6.50
N SER A 47 2.49 3.48 5.24
CA SER A 47 3.77 3.43 4.57
C SER A 47 3.71 4.18 3.25
N SER A 48 4.88 4.62 2.79
CA SER A 48 5.03 5.25 1.47
C SER A 48 4.96 4.20 0.36
N LEU A 49 4.61 4.63 -0.85
CA LEU A 49 4.54 3.76 -2.03
C LEU A 49 5.89 3.15 -2.42
N SER A 50 7.00 3.73 -1.97
CA SER A 50 8.35 3.22 -2.21
C SER A 50 8.76 2.11 -1.22
N TYR A 51 7.94 1.84 -0.20
CA TYR A 51 8.26 0.86 0.83
C TYR A 51 8.40 -0.56 0.22
N PRO A 52 9.50 -1.28 0.50
CA PRO A 52 9.68 -2.65 0.05
C PRO A 52 8.93 -3.64 0.96
N LEU A 53 8.13 -4.50 0.34
CA LEU A 53 7.43 -5.60 1.02
C LEU A 53 8.31 -6.84 1.01
N SER A 54 8.80 -7.25 2.17
CA SER A 54 9.65 -8.44 2.33
C SER A 54 8.98 -9.57 3.10
N ILE A 55 7.81 -9.33 3.68
CA ILE A 55 7.04 -10.29 4.47
C ILE A 55 5.57 -10.29 4.06
N ASN A 56 4.82 -11.31 4.48
CA ASN A 56 3.38 -11.38 4.27
C ASN A 56 2.68 -10.20 4.96
N CYS A 57 1.88 -9.45 4.20
CA CYS A 57 1.26 -8.22 4.69
C CYS A 57 -0.11 -8.01 4.03
N THR A 58 -0.97 -7.28 4.72
CA THR A 58 -2.18 -6.71 4.14
C THR A 58 -1.88 -5.31 3.62
N VAL A 59 -2.31 -4.97 2.42
CA VAL A 59 -2.06 -3.67 1.78
C VAL A 59 -3.38 -3.01 1.42
N ARG A 60 -3.56 -1.77 1.85
CA ARG A 60 -4.70 -0.93 1.49
C ARG A 60 -4.19 0.36 0.85
N PHE A 61 -4.65 0.68 -0.35
CA PHE A 61 -4.27 1.93 -1.00
C PHE A 61 -5.13 3.09 -0.48
N LEU A 62 -4.46 4.20 -0.14
CA LEU A 62 -5.09 5.42 0.33
C LEU A 62 -4.98 6.48 -0.75
N THR A 63 -6.13 7.00 -1.19
CA THR A 63 -6.20 8.10 -2.17
C THR A 63 -6.37 9.44 -1.48
N ALA A 64 -6.17 10.53 -2.22
CA ALA A 64 -6.35 11.90 -1.70
C ALA A 64 -7.79 12.22 -1.23
N ALA A 65 -8.79 11.45 -1.66
CA ALA A 65 -10.18 11.62 -1.21
C ALA A 65 -10.51 10.85 0.07
N ASP A 66 -9.67 9.90 0.47
CA ASP A 66 -9.88 9.18 1.73
C ASP A 66 -9.55 10.12 2.88
N SER A 67 -10.55 10.47 3.70
CA SER A 67 -10.41 11.37 4.85
C SER A 67 -9.35 10.89 5.85
N HIS A 68 -8.93 9.61 5.83
CA HIS A 68 -7.82 9.10 6.64
C HIS A 68 -6.45 9.40 6.03
N GLY A 69 -6.34 9.68 4.72
CA GLY A 69 -5.12 10.12 4.05
C GLY A 69 -4.56 11.44 4.61
N TRP A 70 -5.43 12.31 5.12
CA TRP A 70 -5.04 13.56 5.78
C TRP A 70 -4.26 13.34 7.09
N ARG A 71 -4.53 12.25 7.81
CA ARG A 71 -3.83 11.92 9.07
C ARG A 71 -2.41 11.42 8.83
N VAL A 72 -2.19 10.78 7.68
CA VAL A 72 -0.86 10.33 7.20
C VAL A 72 0.06 11.51 6.94
N TYR A 73 -0.50 12.60 6.40
CA TYR A 73 0.25 13.82 6.14
C TYR A 73 0.78 14.45 7.44
N ARG A 74 0.02 14.37 8.54
CA ARG A 74 0.38 15.01 9.81
C ARG A 74 1.53 14.32 10.56
N ASN A 75 1.72 13.01 10.40
CA ASN A 75 2.79 12.28 11.10
C ASN A 75 4.11 12.15 10.31
N SER A 76 4.14 12.56 9.03
CA SER A 76 5.40 12.63 8.27
C SER A 76 6.22 13.91 8.57
N MET A 77 5.83 14.70 9.57
CA MET A 77 6.51 15.94 9.96
C MET A 77 7.24 15.83 11.31
N THR A 78 7.65 14.63 11.72
CA THR A 78 8.63 14.49 12.80
C THR A 78 9.97 14.17 12.17
N PHE A 79 10.77 15.23 12.03
CA PHE A 79 12.21 15.20 11.73
C PHE A 79 13.00 14.52 12.86
#